data_AF-A0A1F2JTD0-F1
#
_entry.id   AF-A0A1F2JTD0-F1
#
_cell.length_a   1.000
_cell.length_b   1.000
_cell.length_c   1.000
_cell.angle_alpha   90.00
_cell.angle_beta   90.00
_cell.angle_gamma   90.00
#
_symmetry.space_group_name_H-M   'P 1'
#
loop_
_entity.id
_entity.type
_entity.pdbx_description
1 polymer ?
#
loop_
_entity_poly.entity_id
_entity_poly.type
_entity_poly.pdbx_seq_one_letter_code
_entity_poly.pdbx_strand_id
1 'polypeptide(L)' 'MEFVLSIVIATIFIFLALLHFFWLLGGHWGMAVAVPTDLNGRRIFNPTRVGTLLVAIGLLIFAFVMEFVLNGNLKA' A
#
# COMPACT_ATOMS: atom_id res chain seq x y z
N MET A 1 -1.42 9.61 23.00
CA MET A 1 -0.98 8.29 22.47
C MET A 1 -1.40 8.10 21.01
N GLU A 2 -2.54 8.65 20.60
CA GLU A 2 -3.06 8.53 19.22
C GLU A 2 -2.19 9.20 18.15
N PHE A 3 -1.48 10.29 18.48
CA PHE A 3 -0.55 10.94 17.55
C PHE A 3 0.61 10.03 17.10
N VAL A 4 1.21 9.29 18.04
CA VAL A 4 2.28 8.34 17.73
C VAL A 4 1.74 7.21 16.85
N LEU A 5 0.54 6.71 17.18
CA LEU A 5 -0.13 5.68 16.39
C LEU A 5 -0.44 6.16 14.97
N SER A 6 -0.92 7.40 14.82
CA SER A 6 -1.21 8.04 13.54
C SER A 6 0.02 8.12 12.66
N ILE A 7 1.15 8.59 13.19
CA ILE A 7 2.42 8.67 12.46
C ILE A 7 2.89 7.28 12.02
N VAL A 8 2.80 6.28 12.89
CA VAL A 8 3.22 4.91 12.56
C VAL A 8 2.37 4.33 11.43
N ILE A 9 1.05 4.47 11.51
CA ILE A 9 0.12 4.00 10.46
C ILE A 9 0.37 4.72 9.13
N ALA A 10 0.51 6.05 9.16
CA ALA A 10 0.80 6.85 7.97
C ALA A 10 2.13 6.44 7.32
N THR A 11 3.17 6.21 8.13
CA THR A 11 4.49 5.78 7.65
C THR A 11 4.41 4.42 6.96
N ILE A 12 3.70 3.46 7.54
CA ILE A 12 3.51 2.12 6.96
C ILE A 12 2.77 2.23 5.62
N PHE A 13 1.67 3.00 5.55
CA PHE A 13 0.91 3.14 4.31
C PHE A 13 1.69 3.88 3.22
N ILE A 14 2.47 4.91 3.57
CA ILE A 14 3.36 5.59 2.62
C ILE A 14 4.43 4.62 2.10
N PHE A 15 5.06 3.85 2.99
CA PHE A 15 6.05 2.84 2.59
C PHE A 15 5.46 1.81 1.62
N LEU A 16 4.26 1.30 1.92
CA LEU A 16 3.55 0.37 1.03
C LEU A 16 3.18 1.04 -0.31
N ALA A 17 2.76 2.30 -0.31
CA ALA A 17 2.47 3.03 -1.54
C ALA A 17 3.72 3.17 -2.42
N LEU A 18 4.86 3.51 -1.83
CA LEU A 18 6.16 3.57 -2.52
C LEU A 18 6.58 2.21 -3.09
N LEU A 19 6.32 1.12 -2.37
CA LEU A 19 6.58 -0.24 -2.88
C LEU A 19 5.73 -0.53 -4.13
N HIS A 20 4.47 -0.09 -4.16
CA HIS A 20 3.61 -0.23 -5.35
C HIS A 20 4.08 0.64 -6.52
N PHE A 21 4.56 1.87 -6.25
CA PHE A 21 5.22 2.69 -7.28
C PHE A 21 6.51 2.03 -7.80
N PHE A 22 7.29 1.39 -6.92
CA PHE A 22 8.47 0.63 -7.34
C PHE A 22 8.08 -0.53 -8.27
N TRP A 23 7.01 -1.27 -7.97
CA TRP A 23 6.48 -2.30 -8.87
C TRP A 23 5.97 -1.73 -10.19
N LEU A 24 5.34 -0.55 -10.18
CA LEU A 24 4.90 0.15 -11.38
C LEU A 24 6.08 0.47 -12.32
N LEU A 25 7.23 0.85 -11.75
CA LEU A 25 8.47 1.16 -12.47
C LEU A 25 9.25 -0.10 -12.94
N GLY A 26 8.73 -1.30 -12.68
CA GLY A 26 9.37 -2.57 -13.07
C GLY A 26 10.22 -3.21 -11.98
N GLY A 27 10.06 -2.80 -10.72
CA GLY A 27 10.62 -3.50 -9.57
C GLY A 27 9.96 -4.85 -9.31
N HIS A 28 10.73 -5.84 -8.87
CA HIS A 28 10.24 -7.22 -8.65
C HIS A 28 10.36 -7.68 -7.18
N TRP A 29 10.89 -6.84 -6.29
CA TRP A 29 11.15 -7.18 -4.90
C TRP A 29 9.85 -7.44 -4.14
N GLY A 30 9.77 -8.55 -3.39
CA GLY A 30 8.57 -8.93 -2.62
C GLY A 30 7.35 -9.35 -3.48
N MET A 31 7.37 -9.13 -4.79
CA MET A 31 6.26 -9.46 -5.69
C MET A 31 5.99 -10.96 -5.74
N ALA A 32 7.03 -11.81 -5.68
CA ALA A 32 6.89 -13.27 -5.66
C ALA A 32 6.24 -13.81 -4.37
N VAL A 33 6.29 -13.05 -3.28
CA VAL A 33 5.66 -13.41 -2.00
C VAL A 33 4.24 -12.83 -1.92
N ALA A 34 4.03 -11.65 -2.50
CA ALA A 34 2.73 -10.97 -2.52
C ALA A 34 1.77 -11.54 -3.57
N VAL A 35 2.29 -12.01 -4.71
CA VAL A 35 1.49 -12.57 -5.79
C VAL A 35 1.47 -14.09 -5.64
N PRO A 36 0.30 -14.72 -5.47
CA PRO A 36 0.23 -16.16 -5.37
C PRO A 36 0.73 -16.84 -6.65
N THR A 37 1.39 -17.98 -6.47
CA THR A 37 1.84 -18.85 -7.55
C THR A 37 1.15 -20.20 -7.46
N ASP A 38 1.00 -20.88 -8.60
CA ASP A 38 0.54 -22.27 -8.61
C ASP A 38 1.63 -23.21 -8.06
N LEU A 39 1.28 -24.50 -7.93
CA LEU A 39 2.22 -25.54 -7.50
C LEU A 39 3.43 -25.71 -8.43
N ASN A 40 3.36 -25.18 -9.66
CA ASN A 40 4.44 -25.20 -10.65
C ASN A 40 5.21 -23.88 -10.71
N GLY A 41 4.96 -22.94 -9.79
CA GLY A 41 5.65 -21.64 -9.71
C GLY A 41 5.17 -20.60 -10.73
N ARG A 42 4.08 -20.84 -11.45
CA ARG A 42 3.50 -19.87 -12.39
C ARG A 42 2.61 -18.89 -11.64
N ARG A 43 2.71 -17.61 -11.97
CA ARG A 43 1.86 -16.57 -11.38
C ARG A 43 0.40 -16.80 -11.78
N ILE A 44 -0.47 -17.02 -10.80
CA ILE A 44 -1.92 -17.17 -11.06
C ILE A 44 -2.60 -15.80 -11.23
N PHE A 45 -1.96 -14.75 -10.76
CA PHE A 45 -2.39 -13.38 -10.89
C PHE A 45 -1.22 -12.55 -11.41
N ASN A 46 -1.45 -11.74 -12.43
CA ASN A 46 -0.44 -10.78 -12.87
C ASN A 46 -0.98 -9.38 -12.62
N PRO A 47 -0.52 -8.69 -11.56
CA PRO A 47 -1.00 -7.36 -11.26
C PRO A 47 -0.72 -6.44 -12.46
N THR A 48 -1.77 -5.81 -13.00
CA THR A 48 -1.61 -4.84 -14.08
C THR A 48 -0.99 -3.57 -13.51
N ARG A 49 -0.21 -2.84 -14.33
CA ARG A 49 0.36 -1.54 -13.95
C ARG A 49 -0.70 -0.57 -13.43
N VAL A 50 -1.90 -0.60 -14.03
CA VAL A 50 -3.03 0.23 -13.60
C VAL A 50 -3.56 -0.21 -12.22
N GLY A 51 -3.66 -1.53 -11.98
CA GLY A 51 -4.06 -2.06 -10.68
C GLY A 51 -3.09 -1.68 -9.56
N THR A 52 -1.77 -1.79 -9.80
CA THR A 52 -0.75 -1.38 -8.81
C THR A 52 -0.79 0.12 -8.52
N LEU A 53 -1.07 0.95 -9.53
CA LEU A 53 -1.20 2.39 -9.35
C LEU A 53 -2.43 2.75 -8.51
N LEU A 54 -3.57 2.09 -8.77
CA LEU A 54 -4.79 2.32 -8.00
C LEU A 54 -4.59 1.96 -6.51
N VAL A 55 -3.89 0.87 -6.23
CA VAL A 55 -3.57 0.48 -4.85
C VAL A 55 -2.62 1.48 -4.19
N ALA A 56 -1.60 1.97 -4.92
CA ALA A 56 -0.70 3.00 -4.41
C ALA A 56 -1.46 4.28 -4.01
N ILE A 57 -2.37 4.75 -4.87
CA ILE A 57 -3.21 5.91 -4.61
C ILE A 57 -4.15 5.65 -3.43
N GLY A 58 -4.80 4.49 -3.38
CA GLY A 58 -5.68 4.10 -2.27
C GLY A 58 -4.97 4.10 -0.92
N LEU A 59 -3.73 3.60 -0.87
CA LEU A 59 -2.90 3.62 0.35
C LEU A 59 -2.53 5.04 0.78
N LEU A 60 -2.23 5.93 -0.16
CA LEU A 60 -1.99 7.35 0.16
C LEU A 60 -3.24 8.04 0.70
N ILE A 61 -4.41 7.75 0.13
CA ILE A 61 -5.69 8.25 0.64
C ILE A 61 -5.92 7.73 2.06
N PHE A 62 -5.68 6.44 2.32
CA PHE A 62 -5.82 5.90 3.67
C PHE A 62 -4.83 6.48 4.67
N ALA A 63 -3.58 6.75 4.27
CA ALA A 63 -2.62 7.44 5.11
C ALA A 63 -3.16 8.82 5.54
N PHE A 64 -3.65 9.60 4.58
CA PHE A 64 -4.19 10.94 4.83
C PHE A 64 -5.48 10.92 5.67
N VAL A 65 -6.43 10.04 5.35
CA VAL A 65 -7.70 9.94 6.07
C VAL A 65 -7.46 9.48 7.51
N MET A 66 -6.61 8.47 7.73
CA MET A 66 -6.30 8.00 9.08
C MET A 66 -5.59 9.05 9.91
N GLU A 67 -4.70 9.86 9.31
CA GLU A 67 -4.09 10.99 10.00
C GLU A 67 -5.13 12.01 10.46
N PHE A 68 -6.08 12.37 9.59
CA PHE A 68 -7.11 13.35 9.93
C PHE A 68 -8.13 12.83 10.95
N VAL A 69 -8.48 11.54 10.88
CA VAL A 69 -9.39 10.87 11.82
C VAL A 69 -8.74 10.70 13.20
N LEU A 70 -7.51 10.17 13.26
CA LEU A 70 -6.82 9.90 14.53
C LEU A 70 -6.33 11.17 15.24
N ASN A 71 -6.11 12.26 14.51
CA ASN A 71 -5.82 13.57 15.09
C ASN A 71 -7.08 14.34 15.50
N GLY A 72 -8.27 13.74 15.34
CA GLY A 72 -9.54 14.31 15.80
C GLY A 72 -10.04 15.49 14.98
N ASN A 73 -9.54 15.68 13.76
CA ASN A 73 -10.00 16.73 12.85
C ASN A 73 -11.26 16.31 12.09
N LEU A 74 -11.48 15.01 11.85
CA LEU A 74 -12.76 14.41 11.41
C LEU A 74 -13.45 13.84 12.65
N LYS A 75 -14.19 14.67 13.39
CA LYS A 75 -15.19 14.17 14.33
C LYS A 75 -16.54 14.24 13.62
N ALA A 76 -17.07 13.10 13.23
CA ALA A 76 -18.47 12.97 12.81
C ALA A 76 -19.40 13.27 13.99
#